data_AF-A0AAW5QV26-F1
#
_entry.id   AF-A0AAW5QV26-F1
#
_cell.length_a   1.000
_cell.length_b   1.000
_cell.length_c   1.000
_cell.angle_alpha   90.00
_cell.angle_beta   90.00
_cell.angle_gamma   90.00
#
_symmetry.space_group_name_H-M   'P 1'
#
loop_
_entity.id
_entity.type
_entity.pdbx_description
1 polymer ?
#
loop_
_entity_poly.entity_id
_entity_poly.type
_entity_poly.pdbx_seq_one_letter_code
_entity_poly.pdbx_strand_id
1 'polypeptide(L)'
;GTARNGEPVYLKDIWPTNDEVRALIDAHVHSDLFRARYADVFRGDERWRGIEVTGSDTYSWPSGSTYIANPPYFEGMTMTPRPIEDIQ
;
A
#
# COMPACT_ATOMS: atom_id res chain seq x y z
N GLY A 1 -7.73 7.15 32.70
CA GLY A 1 -6.51 7.70 33.33
C GLY A 1 -6.90 8.76 34.34
N THR A 2 -5.97 9.52 34.90
CA THR A 2 -6.31 10.64 35.80
C THR A 2 -5.85 11.95 35.18
N ALA A 3 -6.74 12.94 35.10
CA ALA A 3 -6.43 14.27 34.60
C ALA A 3 -5.52 15.04 35.56
N ARG A 4 -4.94 16.16 35.09
CA ARG A 4 -4.00 16.99 35.88
C ARG A 4 -4.65 17.59 37.15
N ASN A 5 -5.96 17.71 37.16
CA ASN A 5 -6.76 18.16 38.30
C ASN A 5 -7.14 17.02 39.27
N GLY A 6 -6.66 15.79 39.04
CA GLY A 6 -6.93 14.63 39.90
C GLY A 6 -8.22 13.87 39.56
N GLU A 7 -8.98 14.30 38.55
CA GLU A 7 -10.24 13.66 38.18
C GLU A 7 -10.02 12.40 37.31
N PRO A 8 -10.79 11.31 37.52
CA PRO A 8 -10.77 10.15 36.63
C PRO A 8 -11.28 10.51 35.23
N VAL A 9 -10.53 10.13 34.20
CA VAL A 9 -10.86 10.29 32.77
C VAL A 9 -11.23 8.95 32.17
N TYR A 10 -12.39 8.91 31.54
CA TYR A 10 -12.98 7.77 30.82
C TYR A 10 -13.03 8.05 29.32
N LEU A 11 -13.24 6.99 28.52
CA LEU A 11 -13.31 7.12 27.06
C LEU A 11 -14.41 8.09 26.61
N LYS A 12 -15.58 8.05 27.27
CA LYS A 12 -16.70 8.95 26.98
C LYS A 12 -16.38 10.43 27.16
N ASP A 13 -15.36 10.77 27.97
CA ASP A 13 -15.00 12.15 28.28
C ASP A 13 -14.10 12.76 27.18
N ILE A 14 -13.50 11.91 26.33
CA ILE A 14 -12.58 12.31 25.25
C ILE A 14 -13.08 11.88 23.87
N TRP A 15 -14.19 11.13 23.80
CA TRP A 15 -14.72 10.66 22.54
C TRP A 15 -15.43 11.81 21.83
N PRO A 16 -14.99 12.21 20.63
CA PRO A 16 -15.63 13.29 19.91
C PRO A 16 -17.01 12.87 19.44
N THR A 17 -17.94 13.81 19.48
CA THR A 17 -19.26 13.63 18.86
C THR A 17 -19.15 13.67 17.34
N ASN A 18 -20.16 13.13 16.65
CA ASN A 18 -20.20 13.16 15.19
C ASN A 18 -20.24 14.59 14.64
N ASP A 19 -20.88 15.52 15.36
CA ASP A 19 -20.99 16.91 14.91
C ASP A 19 -19.68 17.67 15.07
N GLU A 20 -18.93 17.43 16.15
CA GLU A 20 -17.56 17.94 16.31
C GLU A 20 -16.64 17.44 15.19
N VAL A 21 -16.76 16.16 14.82
CA VAL A 21 -15.99 15.59 13.71
C VAL A 21 -16.37 16.24 12.37
N ARG A 22 -17.67 16.38 12.08
CA ARG A 22 -18.14 17.02 10.83
C ARG A 22 -17.68 18.46 10.72
N ALA A 23 -17.81 19.25 11.80
CA ALA A 23 -17.37 20.65 11.80
C ALA A 23 -15.88 20.78 11.49
N LEU A 24 -15.04 19.87 12.01
CA LEU A 24 -13.61 19.85 11.71
C LEU A 24 -13.33 19.43 10.26
N ILE A 25 -14.07 18.47 9.71
CA ILE A 25 -13.97 18.07 8.31
C ILE A 25 -14.28 19.26 7.40
N ASP A 26 -15.42 19.92 7.61
CA ASP A 26 -15.86 21.04 6.78
C ASP A 26 -14.87 22.22 6.84
N ALA A 27 -14.27 22.46 8.00
CA ALA A 27 -13.31 23.54 8.19
C ALA A 27 -11.93 23.27 7.54
N HIS A 28 -11.51 22.01 7.38
CA HIS A 28 -10.12 21.68 7.03
C HIS A 28 -9.94 20.81 5.78
N VAL A 29 -10.95 20.06 5.37
CA VAL A 29 -10.84 19.09 4.26
C VAL A 29 -11.33 19.73 2.96
N HIS A 30 -10.44 20.48 2.32
CA HIS A 30 -10.73 21.22 1.10
C HIS A 30 -10.21 20.52 -0.16
N SER A 31 -10.81 20.83 -1.31
CA SER A 31 -10.39 20.26 -2.61
C SER A 31 -8.90 20.45 -2.93
N ASP A 32 -8.28 21.53 -2.45
CA ASP A 32 -6.86 21.80 -2.64
C ASP A 32 -5.95 20.80 -1.92
N LEU A 33 -6.39 20.26 -0.78
CA LEU A 33 -5.68 19.20 -0.07
C LEU A 33 -5.54 17.97 -0.97
N PHE A 34 -6.61 17.61 -1.68
CA PHE A 34 -6.59 16.49 -2.62
C PHE A 34 -5.71 16.80 -3.81
N ARG A 35 -5.85 17.98 -4.44
CA ARG A 35 -5.00 18.37 -5.58
C ARG A 35 -3.51 18.33 -5.22
N ALA A 36 -3.14 18.89 -4.07
CA ALA A 36 -1.76 18.90 -3.60
C ALA A 36 -1.22 17.48 -3.35
N ARG A 37 -2.02 16.58 -2.76
CA ARG A 37 -1.61 15.19 -2.53
C ARG A 37 -1.43 14.38 -3.82
N TYR A 38 -2.28 14.61 -4.81
CA TYR A 38 -2.23 13.86 -6.08
C TYR A 38 -1.27 14.44 -7.11
N ALA A 39 -0.86 15.70 -6.97
CA ALA A 39 0.07 16.36 -7.90
C ALA A 39 1.39 15.59 -8.09
N ASP A 40 1.89 14.95 -7.04
CA ASP A 40 3.19 14.26 -7.03
C ASP A 40 3.08 12.75 -6.79
N VAL A 41 1.90 12.15 -6.96
CA VAL A 41 1.67 10.72 -6.62
C VAL A 41 2.60 9.77 -7.39
N PHE A 42 2.97 10.13 -8.62
CA PHE A 42 3.90 9.35 -9.45
C PHE A 42 5.37 9.71 -9.22
N ARG A 43 5.66 10.82 -8.53
CA ARG A 43 7.03 11.26 -8.26
C ARG A 43 7.69 10.40 -7.19
N GLY A 44 6.91 9.88 -6.23
CA GLY A 44 7.41 9.13 -5.08
C GLY A 44 8.32 9.97 -4.17
N ASP A 45 8.81 9.38 -3.08
CA ASP A 45 9.80 10.01 -2.22
C ASP A 45 11.24 9.81 -2.75
N GLU A 46 12.24 10.34 -2.04
CA GLU A 46 13.66 10.21 -2.43
C GLU A 46 14.13 8.76 -2.47
N ARG A 47 13.63 7.91 -1.57
CA ARG A 47 14.00 6.50 -1.51
C ARG A 47 13.45 5.75 -2.71
N TRP A 48 12.19 6.01 -3.07
CA TRP A 48 11.53 5.44 -4.23
C TRP A 48 12.25 5.83 -5.52
N ARG A 49 12.58 7.11 -5.69
CA ARG A 49 13.32 7.59 -6.87
C ARG A 49 14.78 7.13 -6.92
N GLY A 50 15.35 6.79 -5.76
CA GLY A 50 16.72 6.30 -5.64
C GLY A 50 16.90 4.83 -5.97
N ILE A 51 15.82 4.09 -6.25
CA ILE A 51 15.91 2.68 -6.68
C ILE A 51 16.51 2.66 -8.08
N GLU A 52 17.70 2.06 -8.20
CA GLU A 52 18.32 1.84 -9.50
C GLU A 52 17.50 0.83 -10.30
N VAL A 53 17.09 1.23 -11.50
CA VAL A 53 16.35 0.39 -12.43
C VAL A 53 17.03 0.40 -13.78
N THR A 54 17.10 -0.78 -14.41
CA THR A 54 17.50 -0.92 -15.80
C THR A 54 16.23 -1.11 -16.63
N GLY A 55 16.00 -0.25 -17.61
CA GLY A 55 14.88 -0.41 -18.53
C GLY A 55 15.01 -1.71 -19.32
N SER A 56 13.99 -2.57 -19.27
CA SER A 56 13.94 -3.85 -19.97
C SER A 56 12.49 -4.30 -20.13
N ASP A 57 12.17 -4.97 -21.24
CA ASP A 57 10.86 -5.56 -21.47
C ASP A 57 10.62 -6.80 -20.59
N THR A 58 11.71 -7.47 -20.19
CA THR A 58 11.68 -8.66 -19.35
C THR A 58 12.46 -8.45 -18.06
N TYR A 59 12.00 -9.07 -16.96
CA TYR A 59 12.67 -8.97 -15.68
C TYR A 59 13.96 -9.81 -15.64
N SER A 60 15.08 -9.20 -15.23
CA SER A 60 16.37 -9.87 -15.07
C SER A 60 16.45 -10.57 -13.72
N TRP A 61 16.06 -11.86 -13.68
CA TRP A 61 16.07 -12.68 -12.47
C TRP A 61 17.47 -12.82 -11.85
N PRO A 62 17.74 -12.26 -10.65
CA PRO A 62 19.04 -12.37 -10.02
C PRO A 62 19.20 -13.76 -9.36
N SER A 63 20.22 -14.52 -9.74
CA SER A 63 20.41 -15.92 -9.26
C SER A 63 20.68 -16.04 -7.75
N GLY A 64 21.24 -15.00 -7.13
CA GLY A 64 21.48 -14.93 -5.68
C GLY A 64 20.35 -14.31 -4.87
N SER A 65 19.21 -13.97 -5.50
CA SER A 65 18.09 -13.32 -4.84
C SER A 65 17.38 -14.28 -3.89
N THR A 66 17.17 -13.84 -2.65
CA THR A 66 16.35 -14.56 -1.66
C THR A 66 14.92 -14.02 -1.57
N TYR A 67 14.61 -12.93 -2.29
CA TYR A 67 13.32 -12.23 -2.24
C TYR A 67 12.49 -12.44 -3.51
N ILE A 68 13.14 -12.52 -4.67
CA ILE A 68 12.49 -12.60 -5.99
C ILE A 68 13.19 -13.70 -6.79
N ALA A 69 12.45 -14.74 -7.18
CA ALA A 69 12.95 -15.86 -7.96
C ALA A 69 12.00 -16.16 -9.12
N ASN A 70 12.54 -16.66 -10.25
CA ASN A 70 11.73 -17.08 -11.39
C ASN A 70 11.01 -18.39 -11.03
N PRO A 71 9.67 -18.41 -10.93
CA PRO A 71 8.98 -19.62 -10.54
C PRO A 71 8.92 -20.64 -11.70
N PRO A 72 8.91 -21.94 -11.41
CA PRO A 72 8.98 -22.99 -12.43
C PRO A 72 7.64 -23.28 -13.13
N TYR A 73 6.61 -22.43 -12.97
CA TYR A 73 5.24 -22.71 -13.43
C TYR A 73 5.13 -22.95 -14.93
N PHE A 74 6.05 -22.38 -15.70
CA PHE A 74 6.09 -22.48 -17.16
C PHE A 74 7.16 -23.45 -17.66
N GLU A 75 7.92 -24.09 -16.76
CA GLU A 75 8.89 -25.11 -17.16
C GLU A 75 8.18 -26.30 -17.78
N GLY A 76 8.59 -26.68 -18.99
CA GLY A 76 7.95 -27.76 -19.75
C GLY A 76 6.58 -27.40 -20.36
N MET A 77 6.15 -26.13 -20.30
CA MET A 77 4.94 -25.69 -20.98
C MET A 77 5.11 -25.76 -22.49
N THR A 78 4.16 -26.42 -23.15
CA THR A 78 4.08 -26.54 -24.61
C THR A 78 2.95 -25.67 -25.14
N MET A 79 3.04 -25.25 -26.41
CA MET A 79 1.98 -24.46 -27.08
C MET A 79 0.63 -25.19 -27.08
N THR A 80 0.66 -26.51 -27.18
CA THR A 80 -0.51 -27.37 -27.09
C THR A 80 -0.53 -28.03 -25.70
N PRO A 81 -1.58 -27.82 -24.88
CA PRO A 81 -1.73 -28.52 -23.62
C PRO A 81 -1.83 -30.04 -23.81
N ARG A 82 -1.35 -30.81 -22.83
CA ARG A 82 -1.60 -32.26 -22.83
C ARG A 82 -3.09 -32.52 -22.63
N PRO A 83 -3.64 -33.59 -23.25
CA PRO A 83 -5.00 -34.02 -22.97
C PRO A 83 -5.22 -34.25 -21.47
N ILE A 84 -6.45 -34.05 -21.01
CA ILE A 84 -6.84 -34.42 -19.64
C ILE A 84 -6.85 -35.95 -19.57
N GLU A 85 -6.12 -36.50 -18.62
CA GLU A 85 -6.10 -37.94 -18.31
C GLU A 85 -6.88 -38.18 -17.01
N ASP A 86 -7.47 -39.37 -16.88
CA ASP A 86 -8.13 -39.78 -15.65
C ASP A 86 -7.11 -39.93 -14.50
N ILE A 87 -7.52 -39.53 -13.29
CA ILE A 87 -6.70 -39.68 -12.08
C ILE A 87 -6.74 -41.16 -11.65
N GLN A 88 -5.57 -41.78 -11.49
CA GLN A 88 -5.40 -43.13 -10.94
C GLN A 88 -5.49 -43.14 -9.41
#